data_AF-A0A7C4VIA4-F1
#
_entry.id   AF-A0A7C4VIA4-F1
#
_cell.length_a   1.000
_cell.length_b   1.000
_cell.length_c   1.000
_cell.angle_alpha   90.00
_cell.angle_beta   90.00
_cell.angle_gamma   90.00
#
_symmetry.space_group_name_H-M   'P 1'
#
loop_
_entity.id
_entity.type
_entity.pdbx_description
1 polymer ?
#
loop_
_entity_poly.entity_id
_entity_poly.type
_entity_poly.pdbx_seq_one_letter_code
_entity_poly.pdbx_strand_id
1 'polypeptide(L)'
;MLKTPVQFEVDEGKAVNIARVLLDLVRQRHWLVSMPEYQLPRNLQAGTREHAFYLTFVISIDYMTDAEKLWSKARGAYELYPERFTPEKILAVSDRTLQVFLRRLGARFGSYAAKTWKKISKVLVEKYEEDPRNITAQPLTINEIKEKLSDFPYLRGSKLANFYIRAMGETGLFKVKDLNELDVPVDKQIARFTVYTGVLKLESGKFQGCANDDPLRSLIQEAWRKAAKTVGTAPWKLDEPMWNIGSKLCAYRKCNQCPVEKLCSKTKGITFKENMVLWEV
;
A
#
# COMPACT_ATOMS: atom_id res chain seq x y z
N MET A 1 -34.32 19.50 10.71
CA MET A 1 -33.52 18.45 11.37
C MET A 1 -32.05 18.87 11.32
N LEU A 2 -31.43 19.14 12.47
CA LEU A 2 -29.99 19.37 12.57
C LEU A 2 -29.27 18.04 12.27
N LYS A 3 -28.35 18.02 11.29
CA LYS A 3 -27.50 16.85 11.04
C LYS A 3 -26.57 16.68 12.24
N THR A 4 -26.66 15.55 12.93
CA THR A 4 -25.70 15.20 14.00
C THR A 4 -24.28 15.22 13.43
N PRO A 5 -23.33 15.93 14.07
CA PRO A 5 -21.95 15.98 13.60
C PRO A 5 -21.34 14.57 13.59
N VAL A 6 -20.46 14.31 12.62
CA VAL A 6 -19.72 13.05 12.53
C VAL A 6 -18.63 13.06 13.59
N GLN A 7 -18.66 12.11 14.51
CA GLN A 7 -17.65 11.97 15.56
C GLN A 7 -17.03 10.58 15.53
N PHE A 8 -15.70 10.52 15.57
CA PHE A 8 -14.93 9.28 15.64
C PHE A 8 -14.30 9.10 17.01
N GLU A 9 -14.19 7.84 17.45
CA GLU A 9 -13.44 7.42 18.63
C GLU A 9 -12.36 6.41 18.21
N VAL A 10 -11.17 6.53 18.78
CA VAL A 10 -10.08 5.56 18.63
C VAL A 10 -9.89 4.79 19.94
N ASP A 11 -10.02 3.47 19.88
CA ASP A 11 -9.74 2.56 21.00
C ASP A 11 -8.26 2.13 20.96
N GLU A 12 -7.40 2.95 21.58
CA GLU A 12 -5.95 2.75 21.59
C GLU A 12 -5.54 1.44 22.28
N GLY A 13 -6.22 1.08 23.39
CA GLY A 13 -5.94 -0.15 24.12
C GLY A 13 -6.21 -1.40 23.27
N LYS A 14 -7.31 -1.37 22.51
CA LYS A 14 -7.61 -2.42 21.53
C LYS A 14 -6.58 -2.46 20.40
N ALA A 15 -6.19 -1.29 19.86
CA ALA A 15 -5.17 -1.22 18.82
C ALA A 15 -3.86 -1.87 19.27
N VAL A 16 -3.41 -1.59 20.50
CA VAL A 16 -2.21 -2.19 21.11
C VAL A 16 -2.34 -3.70 21.24
N ASN A 17 -3.46 -4.20 21.77
CA ASN A 17 -3.67 -5.64 21.94
C ASN A 17 -3.71 -6.38 20.59
N ILE A 18 -4.34 -5.79 19.57
CA ILE A 18 -4.35 -6.33 18.22
C ILE A 18 -2.95 -6.29 17.61
N ALA A 19 -2.20 -5.19 17.77
CA ALA A 19 -0.84 -5.07 17.25
C ALA A 19 0.09 -6.17 17.78
N ARG A 20 -0.05 -6.58 19.05
CA ARG A 20 0.70 -7.74 19.59
C ARG A 20 0.40 -9.03 18.84
N VAL A 21 -0.87 -9.33 18.60
CA VAL A 21 -1.28 -10.52 17.81
C VAL A 21 -0.73 -10.45 16.40
N LEU A 22 -0.82 -9.29 15.74
CA LEU A 22 -0.30 -9.11 14.38
C LEU A 22 1.21 -9.34 14.31
N LEU A 23 1.98 -8.84 15.28
CA LEU A 23 3.42 -9.08 15.35
C LEU A 23 3.75 -10.55 15.57
N ASP A 24 2.98 -11.26 16.39
CA ASP A 24 3.19 -12.68 16.61
C ASP A 24 2.93 -13.49 15.33
N LEU A 25 1.94 -13.11 14.52
CA LEU A 25 1.72 -13.73 13.20
C LEU A 25 2.94 -13.54 12.28
N VAL A 26 3.51 -12.33 12.24
CA VAL A 26 4.71 -12.03 11.45
C VAL A 26 5.90 -12.86 11.93
N ARG A 27 6.15 -12.90 13.25
CA ARG A 27 7.25 -13.70 13.86
C ARG A 27 7.13 -15.18 13.55
N GLN A 28 5.90 -15.71 13.60
CA GLN A 28 5.62 -17.12 13.33
C GLN A 28 5.61 -17.45 11.83
N ARG A 29 5.80 -16.47 10.94
CA ARG A 29 5.65 -16.63 9.49
C ARG A 29 4.31 -17.29 9.14
N HIS A 30 3.26 -16.87 9.82
CA HIS A 30 1.94 -17.46 9.69
C HIS A 30 1.47 -17.35 8.24
N TRP A 31 0.83 -18.40 7.70
CA TRP A 31 0.46 -18.50 6.28
C TRP A 31 -0.40 -17.35 5.73
N LEU A 32 -1.12 -16.65 6.61
CA LEU A 32 -1.89 -15.45 6.27
C LEU A 32 -1.01 -14.24 5.95
N VAL A 33 0.23 -14.20 6.42
CA VAL A 33 1.16 -13.07 6.29
C VAL A 33 2.00 -13.29 5.03
N SER A 34 1.48 -12.81 3.91
CA SER A 34 2.21 -12.80 2.64
C SER A 34 1.74 -11.66 1.75
N MET A 35 2.67 -10.85 1.27
CA MET A 35 2.41 -9.82 0.26
C MET A 35 2.77 -10.30 -1.17
N PRO A 36 2.01 -9.88 -2.19
CA PRO A 36 2.24 -10.30 -3.56
C PRO A 36 3.56 -9.78 -4.17
N GLU A 37 4.08 -8.65 -3.70
CA GLU A 37 5.34 -8.04 -4.13
C GLU A 37 6.59 -8.77 -3.64
N TYR A 38 6.48 -9.60 -2.59
CA TYR A 38 7.61 -10.40 -2.07
C TYR A 38 7.99 -11.55 -3.01
N GLN A 39 7.07 -11.95 -3.88
CA GLN A 39 7.35 -12.93 -4.93
C GLN A 39 7.94 -12.20 -6.13
N LEU A 40 9.25 -12.36 -6.32
CA LEU A 40 9.97 -11.82 -7.48
C LEU A 40 9.84 -12.75 -8.70
N PRO A 41 9.94 -12.22 -9.94
CA PRO A 41 10.17 -13.02 -11.14
C PRO A 41 11.40 -13.94 -10.99
N ARG A 42 11.36 -15.15 -11.55
CA ARG A 42 12.45 -16.14 -11.39
C ARG A 42 13.80 -15.67 -11.95
N ASN A 43 13.77 -14.85 -12.99
CA ASN A 43 14.94 -14.27 -13.64
C ASN A 43 15.34 -12.89 -13.08
N LEU A 44 14.70 -12.43 -12.00
CA LEU A 44 15.02 -11.16 -11.34
C LEU A 44 15.84 -11.38 -10.08
N GLN A 45 17.04 -10.80 -10.04
CA GLN A 45 17.89 -10.82 -8.86
C GLN A 45 17.50 -9.69 -7.89
N ALA A 46 17.33 -10.02 -6.61
CA ALA A 46 17.04 -9.04 -5.58
C ALA A 46 18.19 -8.03 -5.39
N GLY A 47 17.84 -6.77 -5.10
CA GLY A 47 18.79 -5.67 -4.84
C GLY A 47 19.40 -5.01 -6.08
N THR A 48 19.14 -5.52 -7.29
CA THR A 48 19.67 -4.94 -8.53
C THR A 48 18.89 -3.70 -8.98
N ARG A 49 19.41 -3.01 -10.01
CA ARG A 49 18.70 -1.91 -10.68
C ARG A 49 17.39 -2.40 -11.31
N GLU A 50 17.41 -3.60 -11.87
CA GLU A 50 16.25 -4.22 -12.50
C GLU A 50 15.17 -4.51 -11.46
N HIS A 51 15.56 -4.90 -10.24
CA HIS A 51 14.63 -5.05 -9.12
C HIS A 51 13.98 -3.72 -8.75
N ALA A 52 14.77 -2.64 -8.68
CA ALA A 52 14.25 -1.31 -8.46
C ALA A 52 13.24 -0.90 -9.54
N PHE A 53 13.57 -1.07 -10.82
CA PHE A 53 12.64 -0.79 -11.91
C PHE A 53 11.34 -1.58 -11.81
N TYR A 54 11.44 -2.89 -11.55
CA TYR A 54 10.27 -3.75 -11.43
C TYR A 54 9.32 -3.22 -10.35
N LEU A 55 9.83 -2.92 -9.15
CA LEU A 55 9.03 -2.35 -8.07
C LEU A 55 8.47 -0.97 -8.43
N THR A 56 9.30 -0.05 -8.96
CA THR A 56 8.87 1.30 -9.35
C THR A 56 7.68 1.25 -10.31
N PHE A 57 7.81 0.48 -11.39
CA PHE A 57 6.80 0.45 -12.44
C PHE A 57 5.54 -0.31 -12.03
N VAL A 58 5.66 -1.45 -11.34
CA VAL A 58 4.49 -2.22 -10.89
C VAL A 58 3.72 -1.47 -9.81
N ILE A 59 4.40 -0.91 -8.80
CA ILE A 59 3.74 -0.16 -7.72
C ILE A 59 3.05 1.10 -8.27
N SER A 60 3.65 1.76 -9.27
CA SER A 60 3.06 2.98 -9.86
C SER A 60 1.68 2.74 -10.47
N ILE A 61 1.32 1.48 -10.79
CA ILE A 61 0.00 1.12 -11.35
C ILE A 61 -0.84 0.25 -10.42
N ASP A 62 -0.40 0.03 -9.18
CA ASP A 62 -1.15 -0.67 -8.12
C ASP A 62 -2.23 0.22 -7.48
N TYR A 63 -2.89 1.02 -8.32
CA TYR A 63 -3.95 1.93 -7.93
C TYR A 63 -5.30 1.37 -8.36
N MET A 64 -6.18 1.15 -7.38
CA MET A 64 -7.56 0.67 -7.60
C MET A 64 -7.65 -0.60 -8.46
N THR A 65 -6.68 -1.50 -8.32
CA THR A 65 -6.65 -2.79 -9.03
C THR A 65 -6.71 -3.97 -8.06
N ASP A 66 -6.82 -5.15 -8.63
CA ASP A 66 -6.62 -6.43 -7.95
C ASP A 66 -5.11 -6.68 -7.86
N ALA A 67 -4.53 -6.38 -6.69
CA ALA A 67 -3.09 -6.46 -6.47
C ALA A 67 -2.54 -7.87 -6.77
N GLU A 68 -3.21 -8.93 -6.28
CA GLU A 68 -2.74 -10.30 -6.53
C GLU A 68 -2.66 -10.62 -8.03
N LYS A 69 -3.69 -10.23 -8.80
CA LYS A 69 -3.66 -10.38 -10.27
C LYS A 69 -2.59 -9.50 -10.92
N LEU A 70 -2.46 -8.24 -10.50
CA LEU A 70 -1.47 -7.32 -11.05
C LEU A 70 -0.06 -7.89 -10.90
N TRP A 71 0.32 -8.23 -9.67
CA TRP A 71 1.67 -8.73 -9.35
C TRP A 71 1.94 -10.08 -10.00
N SER A 72 0.94 -11.00 -10.03
CA SER A 72 1.09 -12.28 -10.73
C SER A 72 1.34 -12.11 -12.22
N LYS A 73 0.63 -11.19 -12.88
CA LYS A 73 0.79 -10.94 -14.32
C LYS A 73 2.05 -10.14 -14.63
N ALA A 74 2.42 -9.20 -13.76
CA ALA A 74 3.67 -8.46 -13.84
C ALA A 74 4.87 -9.40 -13.77
N ARG A 75 4.85 -10.38 -12.85
CA ARG A 75 5.87 -11.43 -12.79
C ARG A 75 6.01 -12.17 -14.11
N GLY A 76 4.91 -12.76 -14.61
CA GLY A 76 4.95 -13.51 -15.86
C GLY A 76 5.37 -12.65 -17.07
N ALA A 77 4.98 -11.37 -17.10
CA ALA A 77 5.41 -10.44 -18.14
C ALA A 77 6.91 -10.10 -18.05
N TYR A 78 7.45 -9.93 -16.84
CA TYR A 78 8.86 -9.66 -16.62
C TYR A 78 9.72 -10.87 -16.97
N GLU A 79 9.28 -12.08 -16.63
CA GLU A 79 10.00 -13.32 -16.98
C GLU A 79 10.18 -13.48 -18.49
N LEU A 80 9.20 -13.02 -19.28
CA LEU A 80 9.23 -13.11 -20.74
C LEU A 80 9.89 -11.90 -21.41
N TYR A 81 9.70 -10.71 -20.85
CA TYR A 81 10.06 -9.44 -21.47
C TYR A 81 10.59 -8.43 -20.44
N PRO A 82 11.74 -8.70 -19.78
CA PRO A 82 12.29 -7.83 -18.74
C PRO A 82 12.62 -6.43 -19.27
N GLU A 83 12.98 -6.31 -20.55
CA GLU A 83 13.30 -5.05 -21.20
C GLU A 83 12.11 -4.07 -21.20
N ARG A 84 10.86 -4.56 -21.12
CA ARG A 84 9.66 -3.71 -21.08
C ARG A 84 9.49 -2.93 -19.79
N PHE A 85 10.29 -3.24 -18.77
CA PHE A 85 10.31 -2.55 -17.49
C PHE A 85 11.49 -1.58 -17.39
N THR A 86 12.07 -1.14 -18.51
CA THR A 86 13.16 -0.16 -18.54
C THR A 86 12.70 1.21 -19.07
N PRO A 87 13.26 2.33 -18.59
CA PRO A 87 12.91 3.67 -19.09
C PRO A 87 13.09 3.80 -20.61
N GLU A 88 14.23 3.36 -21.13
CA GLU A 88 14.55 3.37 -22.56
C GLU A 88 13.43 2.72 -23.38
N LYS A 89 13.08 1.47 -23.05
CA LYS A 89 12.06 0.74 -23.80
C LYS A 89 10.70 1.41 -23.67
N ILE A 90 10.31 1.82 -22.46
CA ILE A 90 9.01 2.45 -22.19
C ILE A 90 8.83 3.74 -23.01
N LEU A 91 9.89 4.53 -23.17
CA LEU A 91 9.87 5.76 -23.94
C LEU A 91 9.79 5.49 -25.46
N ALA A 92 10.45 4.42 -25.93
CA ALA A 92 10.46 4.04 -27.34
C ALA A 92 9.13 3.44 -27.85
N VAL A 93 8.33 2.80 -26.99
CA VAL A 93 7.05 2.19 -27.43
C VAL A 93 5.95 3.25 -27.63
N SER A 94 5.05 2.98 -28.57
CA SER A 94 3.85 3.81 -28.76
C SER A 94 2.93 3.78 -27.54
N ASP A 95 2.20 4.87 -27.29
CA ASP A 95 1.24 4.98 -26.18
C ASP A 95 0.19 3.87 -26.24
N ARG A 96 -0.29 3.53 -27.44
CA ARG A 96 -1.30 2.47 -27.65
C ARG A 96 -0.74 1.09 -27.26
N THR A 97 0.49 0.78 -27.68
CA THR A 97 1.14 -0.49 -27.33
C THR A 97 1.35 -0.60 -25.82
N LEU A 98 1.84 0.47 -25.20
CA LEU A 98 2.06 0.53 -23.75
C LEU A 98 0.73 0.40 -22.98
N GLN A 99 -0.31 1.11 -23.40
CA GLN A 99 -1.65 1.00 -22.81
C GLN A 99 -2.19 -0.43 -22.85
N VAL A 100 -2.07 -1.12 -23.98
CA VAL A 100 -2.50 -2.52 -24.11
C VAL A 100 -1.70 -3.43 -23.19
N PHE A 101 -0.37 -3.24 -23.13
CA PHE A 101 0.49 -3.99 -22.22
C PHE A 101 0.06 -3.81 -20.75
N LEU A 102 -0.11 -2.57 -20.30
CA LEU A 102 -0.48 -2.28 -18.91
C LEU A 102 -1.88 -2.77 -18.53
N ARG A 103 -2.85 -2.73 -19.46
CA ARG A 103 -4.16 -3.36 -19.25
C ARG A 103 -4.04 -4.87 -19.09
N ARG A 104 -3.15 -5.52 -19.87
CA ARG A 104 -2.90 -6.96 -19.74
C ARG A 104 -2.32 -7.30 -18.38
N LEU A 105 -1.44 -6.46 -17.83
CA LEU A 105 -0.93 -6.60 -16.46
C LEU A 105 -2.05 -6.47 -15.41
N GLY A 106 -3.07 -5.65 -15.68
CA GLY A 106 -4.22 -5.46 -14.78
C GLY A 106 -4.45 -4.01 -14.39
N ALA A 107 -3.77 -3.04 -15.00
CA ALA A 107 -4.03 -1.63 -14.73
C ALA A 107 -5.49 -1.28 -15.11
N ARG A 108 -6.26 -0.74 -14.14
CA ARG A 108 -7.66 -0.31 -14.35
C ARG A 108 -7.76 0.80 -15.40
N PHE A 109 -6.86 1.77 -15.33
CA PHE A 109 -6.85 2.96 -16.19
C PHE A 109 -5.68 2.94 -17.18
N GLY A 110 -5.71 2.04 -18.16
CA GLY A 110 -4.58 1.80 -19.07
C GLY A 110 -3.96 3.03 -19.74
N SER A 111 -4.77 4.02 -20.15
CA SER A 111 -4.25 5.26 -20.77
C SER A 111 -3.48 6.12 -19.77
N TYR A 112 -4.00 6.28 -18.55
CA TYR A 112 -3.30 6.98 -17.48
C TYR A 112 -2.06 6.21 -17.02
N ALA A 113 -2.15 4.88 -16.91
CA ALA A 113 -1.01 4.03 -16.58
C ALA A 113 0.13 4.20 -17.59
N ALA A 114 -0.17 4.24 -18.90
CA ALA A 114 0.84 4.46 -19.95
C ALA A 114 1.51 5.84 -19.82
N LYS A 115 0.70 6.89 -19.60
CA LYS A 115 1.22 8.25 -19.34
C LYS A 115 2.09 8.29 -18.09
N THR A 116 1.69 7.62 -17.02
CA THR A 116 2.45 7.51 -15.77
C THR A 116 3.79 6.84 -16.01
N TRP A 117 3.83 5.66 -16.64
CA TRP A 117 5.08 4.94 -16.93
C TRP A 117 6.03 5.78 -17.79
N LYS A 118 5.52 6.46 -18.83
CA LYS A 118 6.33 7.38 -19.63
C LYS A 118 6.87 8.56 -18.82
N LYS A 119 6.04 9.18 -17.97
CA LYS A 119 6.49 10.32 -17.15
C LYS A 119 7.53 9.90 -16.12
N ILE A 120 7.32 8.77 -15.43
CA ILE A 120 8.31 8.20 -14.50
C ILE A 120 9.63 7.91 -15.25
N SER A 121 9.55 7.29 -16.43
CA SER A 121 10.73 6.98 -17.25
C SER A 121 11.51 8.25 -17.61
N LYS A 122 10.83 9.32 -18.05
CA LYS A 122 11.48 10.62 -18.30
C LYS A 122 12.17 11.16 -17.06
N VAL A 123 11.49 11.16 -15.91
CA VAL A 123 12.05 11.65 -14.64
C VAL A 123 13.29 10.85 -14.25
N LEU A 124 13.28 9.52 -14.41
CA LEU A 124 14.42 8.67 -14.11
C LEU A 124 15.63 8.98 -15.01
N VAL A 125 15.40 9.13 -16.32
CA VAL A 125 16.44 9.52 -17.29
C VAL A 125 17.01 10.90 -16.95
N GLU A 126 16.14 11.90 -16.73
CA GLU A 126 16.53 13.30 -16.59
C GLU A 126 17.20 13.62 -15.24
N LYS A 127 16.79 12.93 -14.15
CA LYS A 127 17.17 13.32 -12.77
C LYS A 127 17.92 12.26 -11.98
N TYR A 128 17.89 11.00 -12.43
CA TYR A 128 18.33 9.87 -11.60
C TYR A 128 19.22 8.87 -12.35
N GLU A 129 19.82 9.26 -13.47
CA GLU A 129 20.74 8.43 -14.26
C GLU A 129 20.14 7.06 -14.64
N GLU A 130 18.83 7.05 -14.92
CA GLU A 130 18.08 5.84 -15.21
C GLU A 130 18.14 4.79 -14.09
N ASP A 131 18.31 5.18 -12.83
CA ASP A 131 18.31 4.25 -11.70
C ASP A 131 17.42 4.77 -10.57
N PRO A 132 16.29 4.10 -10.26
CA PRO A 132 15.42 4.54 -9.17
C PRO A 132 16.13 4.60 -7.82
N ARG A 133 17.19 3.80 -7.61
CA ARG A 133 17.98 3.80 -6.36
C ARG A 133 18.64 5.16 -6.11
N ASN A 134 18.90 5.93 -7.16
CA ASN A 134 19.48 7.27 -7.07
C ASN A 134 18.52 8.33 -6.50
N ILE A 135 17.22 8.01 -6.34
CA ILE A 135 16.30 8.85 -5.54
C ILE A 135 16.86 9.04 -4.11
N THR A 136 17.53 8.02 -3.59
CA THR A 136 18.28 8.03 -2.32
C THR A 136 19.76 7.70 -2.54
N ALA A 137 20.44 8.41 -3.45
CA ALA A 137 21.88 8.23 -3.66
C ALA A 137 22.66 8.37 -2.33
N GLN A 138 22.24 9.34 -1.51
CA GLN A 138 22.55 9.47 -0.10
C GLN A 138 21.35 9.07 0.78
N PRO A 139 21.56 8.69 2.07
CA PRO A 139 20.46 8.47 3.00
C PRO A 139 19.56 9.70 3.16
N LEU A 140 18.24 9.51 3.03
CA LEU A 140 17.22 10.55 3.15
C LEU A 140 16.15 10.16 4.17
N THR A 141 15.48 11.16 4.72
CA THR A 141 14.26 10.99 5.54
C THR A 141 13.06 10.68 4.65
N ILE A 142 12.00 10.11 5.23
CA ILE A 142 10.74 9.84 4.54
C ILE A 142 10.17 11.12 3.89
N ASN A 143 10.27 12.26 4.56
CA ASN A 143 9.77 13.54 4.03
C ASN A 143 10.56 14.00 2.81
N GLU A 144 11.90 13.97 2.87
CA GLU A 144 12.77 14.29 1.73
C GLU A 144 12.50 13.35 0.53
N ILE A 145 12.24 12.06 0.79
CA ILE A 145 11.86 11.12 -0.27
C ILE A 145 10.50 11.49 -0.85
N LYS A 146 9.49 11.80 -0.03
CA LYS A 146 8.15 12.22 -0.49
C LYS A 146 8.20 13.50 -1.33
N GLU A 147 9.07 14.45 -0.98
CA GLU A 147 9.33 15.64 -1.78
C GLU A 147 9.89 15.28 -3.16
N LYS A 148 10.88 14.39 -3.24
CA LYS A 148 11.39 13.88 -4.53
C LYS A 148 10.34 13.10 -5.31
N LEU A 149 9.48 12.34 -4.65
CA LEU A 149 8.39 11.60 -5.27
C LEU A 149 7.29 12.51 -5.84
N SER A 150 7.27 13.81 -5.51
CA SER A 150 6.29 14.76 -6.07
C SER A 150 6.33 14.84 -7.61
N ASP A 151 7.49 14.56 -8.21
CA ASP A 151 7.73 14.45 -9.65
C ASP A 151 7.16 13.17 -10.29
N PHE A 152 6.82 12.15 -9.48
CA PHE A 152 6.43 10.82 -9.92
C PHE A 152 4.89 10.66 -9.82
N PRO A 153 4.16 10.66 -10.94
CA PRO A 153 2.72 10.45 -10.92
C PRO A 153 2.35 9.13 -10.24
N TYR A 154 1.21 9.13 -9.55
CA TYR A 154 0.73 8.05 -8.65
C TYR A 154 1.61 7.76 -7.43
N LEU A 155 2.94 7.76 -7.56
CA LEU A 155 3.85 7.55 -6.43
C LEU A 155 3.94 8.75 -5.47
N ARG A 156 3.49 9.95 -5.89
CA ARG A 156 3.35 11.12 -5.00
C ARG A 156 2.16 11.06 -4.03
N GLY A 157 1.22 10.14 -4.24
CA GLY A 157 0.02 10.04 -3.40
C GLY A 157 0.32 9.36 -2.08
N SER A 158 -0.25 9.84 -0.97
CA SER A 158 0.01 9.33 0.39
C SER A 158 0.06 7.80 0.54
N LYS A 159 -0.89 7.07 -0.07
CA LYS A 159 -0.90 5.60 -0.06
C LYS A 159 0.30 5.01 -0.79
N LEU A 160 0.41 5.26 -2.10
CA LEU A 160 1.43 4.62 -2.93
C LEU A 160 2.84 5.13 -2.65
N ALA A 161 2.99 6.36 -2.16
CA ALA A 161 4.25 6.88 -1.64
C ALA A 161 4.73 6.02 -0.47
N ASN A 162 3.88 5.79 0.55
CA ASN A 162 4.25 4.95 1.68
C ASN A 162 4.51 3.50 1.25
N PHE A 163 3.70 2.95 0.36
CA PHE A 163 3.93 1.59 -0.14
C PHE A 163 5.27 1.48 -0.89
N TYR A 164 5.57 2.44 -1.77
CA TYR A 164 6.82 2.45 -2.53
C TYR A 164 8.05 2.64 -1.62
N ILE A 165 8.00 3.56 -0.66
CA ILE A 165 9.08 3.76 0.31
C ILE A 165 9.30 2.51 1.15
N ARG A 166 8.22 1.82 1.57
CA ARG A 166 8.33 0.53 2.27
C ARG A 166 9.04 -0.50 1.41
N ALA A 167 8.52 -0.78 0.22
CA ALA A 167 9.02 -1.83 -0.66
C ALA A 167 10.50 -1.61 -1.04
N MET A 168 10.87 -0.36 -1.34
CA MET A 168 12.24 -0.01 -1.67
C MET A 168 13.15 0.01 -0.43
N GLY A 169 12.65 0.45 0.72
CA GLY A 169 13.41 0.53 1.97
C GLY A 169 13.70 -0.84 2.59
N GLU A 170 12.70 -1.72 2.66
CA GLU A 170 12.83 -3.06 3.25
C GLU A 170 13.75 -3.98 2.44
N THR A 171 13.87 -3.73 1.13
CA THR A 171 14.75 -4.45 0.21
C THR A 171 16.15 -3.83 0.11
N GLY A 172 16.42 -2.73 0.82
CA GLY A 172 17.69 -2.01 0.79
C GLY A 172 17.96 -1.22 -0.49
N LEU A 173 16.98 -1.13 -1.40
CA LEU A 173 17.08 -0.34 -2.63
C LEU A 173 17.06 1.16 -2.36
N PHE A 174 16.31 1.58 -1.34
CA PHE A 174 16.34 2.95 -0.80
C PHE A 174 17.11 3.04 0.51
N LYS A 175 17.88 4.10 0.64
CA LYS A 175 18.58 4.47 1.88
C LYS A 175 17.68 5.41 2.70
N VAL A 176 16.83 4.84 3.55
CA VAL A 176 15.84 5.59 4.34
C VAL A 176 16.30 5.69 5.80
N LYS A 177 16.58 6.91 6.29
CA LYS A 177 17.11 7.17 7.64
C LYS A 177 16.14 6.77 8.75
N ASP A 178 14.87 7.06 8.54
CA ASP A 178 13.78 6.99 9.51
C ASP A 178 12.70 5.99 9.08
N LEU A 179 13.08 4.90 8.39
CA LEU A 179 12.13 3.89 7.87
C LEU A 179 11.17 3.37 8.96
N ASN A 180 11.62 3.30 10.21
CA ASN A 180 10.80 2.86 11.34
C ASN A 180 9.63 3.80 11.67
N GLU A 181 9.65 5.05 11.19
CA GLU A 181 8.59 6.04 11.36
C GLU A 181 7.56 6.01 10.21
N LEU A 182 7.77 5.17 9.19
CA LEU A 182 6.87 5.10 8.05
C LEU A 182 5.49 4.55 8.46
N ASP A 183 4.46 5.37 8.25
CA ASP A 183 3.07 4.99 8.51
C ASP A 183 2.58 3.88 7.57
N VAL A 184 1.59 3.12 8.07
CA VAL A 184 0.85 2.14 7.26
C VAL A 184 0.26 2.79 5.99
N PRO A 185 0.39 2.14 4.81
CA PRO A 185 -0.23 2.61 3.57
C PRO A 185 -1.73 2.34 3.59
N VAL A 186 -2.50 3.28 4.18
CA VAL A 186 -3.95 3.10 4.35
C VAL A 186 -4.65 2.93 2.99
N ASP A 187 -5.32 1.80 2.84
CA ASP A 187 -6.23 1.50 1.76
C ASP A 187 -7.54 0.91 2.29
N LYS A 188 -8.42 0.47 1.39
CA LYS A 188 -9.71 -0.11 1.79
C LYS A 188 -9.59 -1.33 2.71
N GLN A 189 -8.52 -2.12 2.59
CA GLN A 189 -8.32 -3.34 3.40
C GLN A 189 -7.87 -2.96 4.81
N ILE A 190 -6.91 -2.03 4.92
CA ILE A 190 -6.46 -1.49 6.21
C ILE A 190 -7.60 -0.75 6.92
N ALA A 191 -8.36 0.07 6.19
CA ALA A 191 -9.53 0.73 6.73
C ALA A 191 -10.56 -0.28 7.21
N ARG A 192 -10.92 -1.29 6.39
CA ARG A 192 -11.87 -2.35 6.77
C ARG A 192 -11.43 -3.08 8.02
N PHE A 193 -10.18 -3.50 8.11
CA PHE A 193 -9.65 -4.16 9.28
C PHE A 193 -9.79 -3.27 10.53
N THR A 194 -9.39 -2.00 10.43
CA THR A 194 -9.42 -1.05 11.54
C THR A 194 -10.84 -0.77 12.05
N VAL A 195 -11.80 -0.53 11.15
CA VAL A 195 -13.18 -0.24 11.54
C VAL A 195 -13.93 -1.48 12.03
N TYR A 196 -13.70 -2.66 11.42
CA TYR A 196 -14.38 -3.89 11.84
C TYR A 196 -13.91 -4.40 13.19
N THR A 197 -12.62 -4.25 13.50
CA THR A 197 -12.08 -4.58 14.82
C THR A 197 -12.62 -3.65 15.90
N GLY A 198 -13.10 -2.46 15.53
CA GLY A 198 -13.57 -1.43 16.45
C GLY A 198 -12.42 -0.64 17.07
N VAL A 199 -11.24 -0.67 16.44
CA VAL A 199 -10.12 0.24 16.77
C VAL A 199 -10.50 1.67 16.43
N LEU A 200 -11.16 1.87 15.30
CA LEU A 200 -11.84 3.12 14.97
C LEU A 200 -13.35 2.87 15.03
N LYS A 201 -14.07 3.76 15.70
CA LYS A 201 -15.54 3.75 15.81
C LYS A 201 -16.12 5.06 15.33
N LEU A 202 -17.35 5.00 14.83
CA LEU A 202 -18.19 6.16 14.59
C LEU A 202 -19.13 6.23 15.78
N GLU A 203 -19.02 7.29 16.57
CA GLU A 203 -19.83 7.50 17.78
C GLU A 203 -21.20 8.10 17.44
N SER A 204 -21.24 8.96 16.44
CA SER A 204 -22.49 9.60 16.02
C SER A 204 -22.46 10.05 14.56
N GLY A 205 -23.66 10.15 13.97
CA GLY A 205 -23.87 10.64 12.62
C GLY A 205 -23.71 9.57 11.54
N LYS A 206 -23.43 10.04 10.32
CA LYS A 206 -23.21 9.22 9.13
C LYS A 206 -21.98 9.70 8.40
N PHE A 207 -21.06 8.79 8.08
CA PHE A 207 -19.86 9.10 7.34
C PHE A 207 -19.92 8.53 5.92
N GLN A 208 -19.52 9.35 4.95
CA GLN A 208 -19.29 8.95 3.58
C GLN A 208 -17.98 9.58 3.08
N GLY A 209 -17.03 8.75 2.69
CA GLY A 209 -15.73 9.23 2.18
C GLY A 209 -14.81 8.09 1.75
N CYS A 210 -13.67 8.43 1.14
CA CYS A 210 -12.68 7.45 0.72
C CYS A 210 -11.88 6.91 1.91
N ALA A 211 -11.57 5.62 1.89
CA ALA A 211 -10.79 4.96 2.95
C ALA A 211 -9.38 5.56 3.15
N ASN A 212 -8.79 6.09 2.09
CA ASN A 212 -7.42 6.62 2.04
C ASN A 212 -7.36 8.16 2.05
N ASP A 213 -8.48 8.82 2.35
CA ASP A 213 -8.57 10.28 2.50
C ASP A 213 -8.85 10.65 3.96
N ASP A 214 -8.63 11.91 4.30
CA ASP A 214 -8.94 12.41 5.65
C ASP A 214 -10.46 12.61 5.84
N PRO A 215 -10.97 12.39 7.06
CA PRO A 215 -10.23 12.15 8.30
C PRO A 215 -9.79 10.70 8.53
N LEU A 216 -10.35 9.72 7.81
CA LEU A 216 -10.11 8.29 8.08
C LEU A 216 -8.63 7.92 8.00
N ARG A 217 -7.92 8.36 6.95
CA ARG A 217 -6.50 8.05 6.78
C ARG A 217 -5.68 8.49 8.00
N SER A 218 -5.79 9.76 8.38
CA SER A 218 -5.01 10.29 9.51
C SER A 218 -5.33 9.60 10.83
N LEU A 219 -6.62 9.34 11.11
CA LEU A 219 -7.04 8.63 12.33
C LEU A 219 -6.51 7.19 12.37
N ILE A 220 -6.57 6.47 11.24
CA ILE A 220 -6.04 5.11 11.12
C ILE A 220 -4.51 5.11 11.30
N GLN A 221 -3.81 6.03 10.63
CA GLN A 221 -2.35 6.15 10.75
C GLN A 221 -1.93 6.45 12.18
N GLU A 222 -2.61 7.40 12.84
CA GLU A 222 -2.33 7.75 14.23
C GLU A 222 -2.56 6.57 15.18
N ALA A 223 -3.69 5.87 15.06
CA ALA A 223 -4.03 4.72 15.89
C ALA A 223 -2.95 3.64 15.82
N TRP A 224 -2.55 3.26 14.60
CA TRP A 224 -1.54 2.22 14.40
C TRP A 224 -0.12 2.69 14.70
N ARG A 225 0.19 3.99 14.54
CA ARG A 225 1.47 4.57 14.97
C ARG A 225 1.63 4.50 16.48
N LYS A 226 0.61 4.90 17.24
CA LYS A 226 0.59 4.82 18.71
C LYS A 226 0.69 3.37 19.19
N ALA A 227 -0.07 2.47 18.56
CA ALA A 227 -0.02 1.04 18.88
C ALA A 227 1.37 0.45 18.61
N ALA A 228 1.94 0.72 17.43
CA ALA A 228 3.25 0.26 17.01
C ALA A 228 4.35 0.73 17.97
N LYS A 229 4.34 2.02 18.33
CA LYS A 229 5.25 2.61 19.32
C LYS A 229 5.17 1.88 20.66
N THR A 230 3.95 1.64 21.15
CA THR A 230 3.70 0.95 22.43
C THR A 230 4.23 -0.49 22.44
N VAL A 231 4.14 -1.20 21.31
CA VAL A 231 4.62 -2.59 21.19
C VAL A 231 6.07 -2.70 20.67
N GLY A 232 6.76 -1.57 20.48
CA GLY A 232 8.17 -1.54 20.07
C GLY A 232 8.42 -1.97 18.62
N THR A 233 7.55 -1.60 17.69
CA THR A 233 7.70 -1.89 16.24
C THR A 233 7.48 -0.64 15.38
N ALA A 234 7.88 -0.73 14.12
CA ALA A 234 7.54 0.27 13.11
C ALA A 234 6.07 0.10 12.64
N PRO A 235 5.31 1.19 12.37
CA PRO A 235 3.91 1.10 11.97
C PRO A 235 3.71 0.27 10.70
N TRP A 236 4.53 0.48 9.66
CA TRP A 236 4.44 -0.24 8.40
C TRP A 236 4.59 -1.77 8.53
N LYS A 237 5.21 -2.28 9.60
CA LYS A 237 5.29 -3.74 9.86
C LYS A 237 3.94 -4.36 10.23
N LEU A 238 2.98 -3.54 10.64
CA LEU A 238 1.61 -3.99 10.90
C LEU A 238 0.78 -4.07 9.61
N ASP A 239 1.23 -3.46 8.52
CA ASP A 239 0.48 -3.37 7.26
C ASP A 239 0.14 -4.75 6.69
N GLU A 240 1.14 -5.60 6.47
CA GLU A 240 0.96 -6.91 5.83
C GLU A 240 -0.09 -7.81 6.51
N PRO A 241 -0.02 -8.08 7.83
CA PRO A 241 -1.02 -8.91 8.48
C PRO A 241 -2.40 -8.24 8.49
N MET A 242 -2.48 -6.91 8.65
CA MET A 242 -3.75 -6.19 8.55
C MET A 242 -4.37 -6.25 7.17
N TRP A 243 -3.56 -6.07 6.12
CA TRP A 243 -3.99 -6.10 4.74
C TRP A 243 -4.53 -7.49 4.38
N ASN A 244 -3.80 -8.54 4.77
CA ASN A 244 -4.21 -9.92 4.52
C ASN A 244 -5.49 -10.32 5.27
N ILE A 245 -5.61 -9.97 6.55
CA ILE A 245 -6.86 -10.21 7.29
C ILE A 245 -8.00 -9.37 6.67
N GLY A 246 -7.74 -8.10 6.34
CA GLY A 246 -8.68 -7.19 5.70
C GLY A 246 -9.24 -7.71 4.37
N SER A 247 -8.36 -8.25 3.53
CA SER A 247 -8.66 -8.71 2.16
C SER A 247 -9.20 -10.13 2.11
N LYS A 248 -8.66 -11.07 2.89
CA LYS A 248 -8.99 -12.51 2.81
C LYS A 248 -10.05 -12.95 3.82
N LEU A 249 -10.18 -12.25 4.96
CA LEU A 249 -11.08 -12.62 6.04
C LEU A 249 -12.20 -11.60 6.25
N CYS A 250 -11.86 -10.35 6.58
CA CYS A 250 -12.85 -9.30 6.86
C CYS A 250 -13.75 -9.01 5.65
N ALA A 251 -13.21 -9.04 4.43
CA ALA A 251 -13.97 -8.85 3.19
C ALA A 251 -15.17 -9.80 3.06
N TYR A 252 -15.02 -11.02 3.58
CA TYR A 252 -15.99 -12.10 3.49
C TYR A 252 -16.59 -12.47 4.85
N ARG A 253 -16.33 -11.66 5.89
CA ARG A 253 -16.74 -11.90 7.29
C ARG A 253 -16.41 -13.32 7.80
N LYS A 254 -15.26 -13.89 7.40
CA LYS A 254 -14.74 -15.18 7.90
C LYS A 254 -14.17 -15.06 9.32
N CYS A 255 -15.00 -14.65 10.27
CA CYS A 255 -14.57 -14.28 11.62
C CYS A 255 -13.99 -15.45 12.41
N ASN A 256 -14.52 -16.66 12.22
CA ASN A 256 -14.06 -17.88 12.90
C ASN A 256 -12.62 -18.31 12.53
N GLN A 257 -12.08 -17.79 11.43
CA GLN A 257 -10.70 -18.03 10.98
C GLN A 257 -9.78 -16.86 11.33
N CYS A 258 -10.30 -15.80 11.97
CA CYS A 258 -9.58 -14.56 12.19
C CYS A 258 -8.74 -14.63 13.47
N PRO A 259 -7.41 -14.44 13.39
CA PRO A 259 -6.54 -14.49 14.57
C PRO A 259 -6.88 -13.45 15.65
N VAL A 260 -7.54 -12.37 15.27
CA VAL A 260 -7.95 -11.28 16.17
C VAL A 260 -9.43 -11.34 16.55
N GLU A 261 -10.13 -12.45 16.29
CA GLU A 261 -11.58 -12.58 16.50
C GLU A 261 -12.00 -12.17 17.92
N LYS A 262 -11.27 -12.64 18.94
CA LYS A 262 -11.58 -12.38 20.36
C LYS A 262 -11.46 -10.91 20.75
N LEU A 263 -10.74 -10.11 19.97
CA LEU A 263 -10.54 -8.67 20.20
C LEU A 263 -11.45 -7.80 19.32
N CYS A 264 -12.10 -8.42 18.33
CA CYS A 264 -12.83 -7.73 17.27
C CYS A 264 -14.27 -7.41 17.69
N SER A 265 -14.67 -6.14 17.55
CA SER A 265 -16.07 -5.72 17.76
C SER A 265 -17.04 -6.22 16.69
N LYS A 266 -16.54 -6.74 15.56
CA LYS A 266 -17.33 -7.18 14.40
C LYS A 266 -18.28 -6.07 13.92
N THR A 267 -17.81 -4.82 13.94
CA THR A 267 -18.61 -3.61 13.70
C THR A 267 -19.53 -3.74 12.49
N LYS A 268 -20.80 -3.35 12.68
CA LYS A 268 -21.88 -3.37 11.68
C LYS A 268 -22.09 -1.95 11.13
N GLY A 269 -23.05 -1.77 10.21
CA GLY A 269 -23.40 -0.45 9.66
C GLY A 269 -22.38 0.13 8.68
N ILE A 270 -21.40 -0.66 8.24
CA ILE A 270 -20.32 -0.22 7.35
C ILE A 270 -20.36 -0.98 6.03
N THR A 271 -20.40 -0.24 4.93
CA THR A 271 -20.33 -0.75 3.56
C THR A 271 -19.13 -0.17 2.83
N PHE A 272 -18.37 -1.04 2.15
CA PHE A 272 -17.28 -0.64 1.26
C PHE A 272 -17.72 -0.78 -0.20
N LYS A 273 -17.76 0.31 -0.96
CA LYS A 273 -17.99 0.32 -2.41
C LYS A 273 -16.72 0.81 -3.10
N GLU A 274 -15.97 -0.10 -3.71
CA GLU A 274 -14.61 0.18 -4.18
C GLU A 274 -13.71 0.73 -3.04
N ASN A 275 -13.33 2.01 -3.08
CA ASN A 275 -12.59 2.72 -2.02
C ASN A 275 -13.50 3.61 -1.15
N MET A 276 -14.78 3.76 -1.49
CA MET A 276 -15.74 4.53 -0.69
C MET A 276 -16.19 3.72 0.52
N VAL A 277 -16.22 4.38 1.68
CA VAL A 277 -16.76 3.90 2.95
C VAL A 277 -18.07 4.62 3.19
N LEU A 278 -19.13 3.86 3.41
CA LEU A 278 -20.42 4.33 3.91
C LEU A 278 -20.59 3.75 5.31
N TRP A 279 -20.71 4.60 6.32
CA TRP A 279 -20.78 4.18 7.71
C TRP A 279 -21.91 4.91 8.43
N GLU A 280 -22.83 4.13 8.97
CA GLU A 280 -23.94 4.61 9.79
C GLU A 280 -23.93 3.85 11.13
N VAL A 281 -24.19 4.59 12.22
CA VAL A 281 -24.39 4.03 13.57
C VAL A 281 -25.87 3.70 13.76
#